data_AF-A0A433JIW0-F1
#
_entry.id   AF-A0A433JIW0-F1
#
_cell.length_a   1.000
_cell.length_b   1.000
_cell.length_c   1.000
_cell.angle_alpha   90.00
_cell.angle_beta   90.00
_cell.angle_gamma   90.00
#
_symmetry.space_group_name_H-M   'P 1'
#
loop_
_entity.id
_entity.type
_entity.pdbx_description
1 polymer ?
#
loop_
_entity_poly.entity_id
_entity_poly.type
_entity_poly.pdbx_seq_one_letter_code
_entity_poly.pdbx_strand_id
1 'polypeptide(L)'
;MNFFQKKDVAILSLTFLQPQELNVPRLSTKQVKKLADSNRIWNQFLAEDFRVYSSDYSPSNDPEPNFAIESESEKPQESAIQRFKKHPELRSKNVQIDAHGREWFAKYKAQQLADIIIQDNDISIEKRKELATKLALVQKSILLEDELEKLSPKECDIVNNVAQLIGAKLISLEEAKKLTLEESNDLKLCAPLIMAQIFTLEEGKRLPLPVSRNLEYVIDLVLHLFLHKGEIAYLNLDECMVLQAAFMLVKEKILSIEEARALKLTFTQIQNLQSLNPLICQKKLSLAEALRYTDSQRQNVKAFMPQLLKDNRAPHLIEIEINLHKDRGLDAKVCWYLENLGDLYMHEKISLDEIKQFKIAQEAWNLRDVTELILSGHISIEEAKALSVAECRGVKAATPWIQRGWMTIRDARRLNSYQCINLESLSALLNRSDVHVHQHDLQLALAQAQVNVEEEPHAGQGISPASCA
;
A
#
# COMPACT_ATOMS: atom_id res chain seq x y z
N MET A 1 11.59 -24.25 -13.49
CA MET A 1 11.41 -23.64 -14.83
C MET A 1 12.50 -22.58 -15.05
N ASN A 2 13.05 -22.50 -16.27
CA ASN A 2 14.17 -21.61 -16.63
C ASN A 2 13.84 -20.12 -16.48
N PHE A 3 14.57 -19.42 -15.61
CA PHE A 3 14.42 -17.99 -15.28
C PHE A 3 14.73 -17.01 -16.44
N PHE A 4 15.17 -17.48 -17.61
CA PHE A 4 15.71 -16.65 -18.69
C PHE A 4 14.97 -16.73 -20.03
N GLN A 5 13.74 -17.26 -20.09
CA GLN A 5 13.11 -17.61 -21.38
C GLN A 5 11.92 -16.75 -21.84
N LYS A 6 11.88 -15.48 -21.48
CA LYS A 6 11.34 -14.48 -22.42
C LYS A 6 12.37 -13.39 -22.63
N LYS A 7 13.22 -13.60 -23.63
CA LYS A 7 14.06 -12.58 -24.23
C LYS A 7 13.15 -11.51 -24.81
N ASP A 8 12.84 -10.50 -24.01
CA ASP A 8 12.18 -9.30 -24.50
C ASP A 8 13.18 -8.62 -25.44
N VAL A 9 12.94 -8.75 -26.75
CA VAL A 9 13.89 -8.35 -27.79
C VAL A 9 14.26 -6.87 -27.63
N ALA A 10 13.31 -6.05 -27.18
CA ALA A 10 13.52 -4.64 -26.87
C ALA A 10 14.52 -4.42 -25.72
N ILE A 11 14.47 -5.24 -24.66
CA ILE A 11 15.40 -5.15 -23.52
C ILE A 11 16.81 -5.57 -23.97
N LEU A 12 16.92 -6.66 -24.73
CA LEU A 12 18.20 -7.13 -25.28
C LEU A 12 18.83 -6.16 -26.27
N SER A 13 18.04 -5.44 -27.05
CA SER A 13 18.57 -4.41 -27.97
C SER A 13 19.11 -3.20 -27.21
N LEU A 14 18.57 -2.89 -26.02
CA LEU A 14 18.98 -1.76 -25.20
C LEU A 14 20.23 -2.04 -24.35
N THR A 15 20.60 -3.30 -24.11
CA THR A 15 21.85 -3.64 -23.41
C THR A 15 23.10 -3.41 -24.26
N PHE A 16 22.96 -3.25 -25.59
CA PHE A 16 24.08 -2.87 -26.46
C PHE A 16 24.48 -1.39 -26.34
N LEU A 17 23.72 -0.60 -25.59
CA LEU A 17 24.00 0.81 -25.31
C LEU A 17 24.72 0.93 -23.97
N GLN A 18 25.69 1.81 -23.86
CA GLN A 18 26.30 2.15 -22.57
C GLN A 18 25.27 2.83 -21.65
N PRO A 19 25.39 2.70 -20.31
CA PRO A 19 24.52 3.38 -19.34
C PRO A 19 24.31 4.88 -19.58
N GLN A 20 25.34 5.55 -20.11
CA GLN A 20 25.31 6.97 -20.42
C GLN A 20 24.50 7.27 -21.69
N GLU A 21 24.45 6.32 -22.63
CA GLU A 21 23.73 6.42 -23.91
C GLU A 21 22.22 6.20 -23.72
N LEU A 22 21.81 5.45 -22.69
CA LEU A 22 20.40 5.27 -22.32
C LEU A 22 19.74 6.54 -21.78
N ASN A 23 20.53 7.51 -21.33
CA ASN A 23 20.05 8.80 -20.82
C ASN A 23 19.95 9.87 -21.92
N VAL A 24 20.22 9.54 -23.18
CA VAL A 24 20.18 10.50 -24.29
C VAL A 24 18.71 10.80 -24.69
N PRO A 25 18.29 12.08 -24.77
CA PRO A 25 16.90 12.47 -25.07
C PRO A 25 16.34 11.90 -26.39
N ARG A 26 17.18 11.51 -27.34
CA ARG A 26 16.75 10.93 -28.63
C ARG A 26 16.14 9.53 -28.52
N LEU A 27 16.27 8.84 -27.38
CA LEU A 27 15.65 7.54 -27.11
C LEU A 27 14.30 7.63 -26.36
N SER A 28 13.75 8.84 -26.20
CA SER A 28 12.64 9.16 -25.27
C SER A 28 11.23 8.74 -25.72
N THR A 29 11.03 7.51 -26.20
CA THR A 29 9.67 6.97 -26.21
C THR A 29 9.27 6.55 -24.79
N LYS A 30 7.99 6.70 -24.41
CA LYS A 30 7.50 6.26 -23.09
C LYS A 30 7.82 4.80 -22.80
N GLN A 31 7.85 3.95 -23.83
CA GLN A 31 8.21 2.53 -23.71
C GLN A 31 9.70 2.34 -23.42
N VAL A 32 10.60 2.98 -24.16
CA VAL A 32 12.06 2.86 -23.91
C VAL A 32 12.44 3.46 -22.56
N LYS A 33 11.83 4.59 -22.16
CA LYS A 33 12.05 5.17 -20.83
C LYS A 33 11.56 4.24 -19.71
N LYS A 34 10.37 3.64 -19.84
CA LYS A 34 9.85 2.66 -18.89
C LYS A 34 10.70 1.39 -18.82
N LEU A 35 11.32 0.98 -19.92
CA LEU A 35 12.25 -0.13 -19.97
C LEU A 35 13.61 0.24 -19.36
N ALA A 36 14.14 1.42 -19.63
CA ALA A 36 15.37 1.94 -19.03
C ALA A 36 15.23 2.20 -17.52
N ASP A 37 14.06 2.63 -17.07
CA ASP A 37 13.72 2.78 -15.64
C ASP A 37 13.41 1.43 -14.96
N SER A 38 13.32 0.34 -15.73
CA SER A 38 13.11 -1.00 -15.19
C SER A 38 14.41 -1.54 -14.61
N ASN A 39 14.34 -2.06 -13.38
CA ASN A 39 15.45 -2.79 -12.76
C ASN A 39 15.96 -3.95 -13.64
N ARG A 40 15.17 -4.43 -14.61
CA ARG A 40 15.57 -5.53 -15.51
C ARG A 40 16.75 -5.17 -16.42
N ILE A 41 16.81 -3.96 -17.00
CA ILE A 41 17.93 -3.54 -17.87
C ILE A 41 19.20 -3.36 -17.05
N TRP A 42 19.09 -2.74 -15.88
CA TRP A 42 20.22 -2.53 -14.97
C TRP A 42 20.76 -3.82 -14.39
N ASN A 43 19.88 -4.76 -14.01
CA ASN A 43 20.28 -6.10 -13.63
C ASN A 43 20.99 -6.85 -14.76
N GLN A 44 20.70 -6.51 -16.02
CA GLN A 44 21.33 -7.12 -17.19
C GLN A 44 22.72 -6.51 -17.49
N PHE A 45 22.91 -5.20 -17.34
CA PHE A 45 24.26 -4.59 -17.34
C PHE A 45 25.15 -5.14 -16.24
N LEU A 46 24.59 -5.34 -15.05
CA LEU A 46 25.30 -5.97 -13.93
C LEU A 46 25.62 -7.46 -14.17
N ALA A 47 24.95 -8.09 -15.14
CA ALA A 47 25.14 -9.50 -15.49
C ALA A 47 26.07 -9.72 -16.71
N GLU A 48 26.49 -8.67 -17.44
CA GLU A 48 27.23 -8.85 -18.71
C GLU A 48 28.62 -9.49 -18.58
N ASP A 49 29.29 -9.42 -17.42
CA ASP A 49 30.53 -10.17 -17.17
C ASP A 49 30.31 -11.68 -16.93
N PHE A 50 29.06 -12.16 -16.83
CA PHE A 50 28.74 -13.60 -16.77
C PHE A 50 28.53 -14.23 -18.15
N ARG A 51 28.80 -13.51 -19.26
CA ARG A 51 29.12 -14.16 -20.54
C ARG A 51 30.56 -14.68 -20.50
N VAL A 52 30.80 -15.67 -19.65
CA VAL A 52 31.81 -16.68 -19.95
C VAL A 52 31.34 -17.31 -21.25
N TYR A 53 32.07 -17.08 -22.35
CA TYR A 53 31.95 -17.93 -23.53
C TYR A 53 32.07 -19.37 -23.02
N SER A 54 31.00 -20.17 -23.16
CA SER A 54 31.11 -21.60 -22.90
C SER A 54 32.30 -22.11 -23.70
N SER A 55 33.24 -22.77 -23.03
CA SER A 55 34.48 -23.34 -23.56
C SER A 55 34.31 -24.33 -24.73
N ASP A 56 33.09 -24.52 -25.23
CA ASP A 56 32.74 -25.54 -26.21
C ASP A 56 32.59 -24.97 -27.64
N TYR A 57 32.95 -23.70 -27.86
CA TYR A 57 33.06 -23.14 -29.21
C TYR A 57 34.54 -22.98 -29.60
N SER A 58 35.07 -24.02 -30.22
CA SER A 58 36.41 -24.04 -30.80
C SER A 58 36.30 -23.98 -32.33
N PRO A 59 36.51 -22.82 -32.98
CA PRO A 59 36.93 -22.79 -34.37
C PRO A 59 38.45 -22.91 -34.40
N SER A 60 38.89 -24.09 -34.82
CA SER A 60 40.23 -24.50 -35.21
C SER A 60 41.15 -23.42 -35.79
N ASN A 61 42.42 -23.55 -35.38
CA ASN A 61 43.67 -23.13 -36.04
C ASN A 61 44.06 -21.65 -36.00
N ASP A 62 44.76 -21.26 -34.92
CA ASP A 62 46.02 -20.50 -35.02
C ASP A 62 46.82 -20.62 -33.70
N PRO A 63 48.17 -20.55 -33.73
CA PRO A 63 49.01 -20.86 -32.59
C PRO A 63 49.14 -19.69 -31.60
N GLU A 64 49.35 -20.05 -30.33
CA GLU A 64 49.49 -19.22 -29.13
C GLU A 64 50.18 -17.85 -29.28
N PRO A 65 49.94 -16.95 -28.31
CA PRO A 65 51.07 -16.67 -27.42
C PRO A 65 50.75 -16.90 -25.94
N ASN A 66 51.66 -17.63 -25.29
CA ASN A 66 51.77 -17.80 -23.86
C ASN A 66 51.56 -16.51 -23.07
N PHE A 67 50.50 -16.48 -22.27
CA PHE A 67 50.48 -15.72 -21.02
C PHE A 67 49.91 -16.60 -19.92
N ALA A 68 50.82 -17.20 -19.14
CA ALA A 68 50.53 -17.66 -17.81
C ALA A 68 50.15 -16.45 -16.95
N ILE A 69 48.92 -16.43 -16.42
CA ILE A 69 48.59 -15.66 -15.23
C ILE A 69 47.97 -16.63 -14.24
N GLU A 70 48.83 -17.08 -13.32
CA GLU A 70 48.40 -17.48 -11.98
C GLU A 70 47.93 -16.20 -11.25
N SER A 71 46.68 -16.14 -10.80
CA SER A 71 46.34 -15.37 -9.59
C SER A 71 44.95 -15.71 -9.07
N GLU A 72 44.95 -16.37 -7.91
CA GLU A 72 44.16 -16.08 -6.70
C GLU A 72 42.67 -15.73 -6.81
N SER A 73 41.89 -16.52 -6.09
CA SER A 73 40.48 -16.37 -5.76
C SER A 73 40.13 -14.99 -5.19
N GLU A 74 39.68 -14.06 -6.04
CA GLU A 74 38.94 -12.89 -5.58
C GLU A 74 37.52 -13.30 -5.17
N LYS A 75 37.17 -13.03 -3.90
CA LYS A 75 35.81 -13.27 -3.39
C LYS A 75 34.84 -12.34 -4.13
N PRO A 76 33.70 -12.82 -4.65
CA PRO A 76 32.74 -12.02 -5.41
C PRO A 76 32.26 -10.74 -4.70
N GLN A 77 32.27 -10.74 -3.35
CA GLN A 77 31.93 -9.59 -2.51
C GLN A 77 32.92 -8.42 -2.63
N GLU A 78 34.23 -8.66 -2.71
CA GLU A 78 35.22 -7.57 -2.78
C GLU A 78 35.16 -6.87 -4.14
N SER A 79 34.93 -7.62 -5.22
CA SER A 79 34.71 -7.09 -6.56
C SER A 79 33.46 -6.21 -6.65
N ALA A 80 32.32 -6.64 -6.06
CA ALA A 80 31.08 -5.85 -6.06
C ALA A 80 31.21 -4.56 -5.23
N ILE A 81 31.86 -4.63 -4.06
CA ILE A 81 32.11 -3.47 -3.19
C ILE A 81 33.09 -2.49 -3.84
N GLN A 82 34.14 -2.96 -4.53
CA GLN A 82 35.05 -2.10 -5.27
C GLN A 82 34.37 -1.44 -6.49
N ARG A 83 33.47 -2.14 -7.19
CA ARG A 83 32.67 -1.59 -8.30
C ARG A 83 31.68 -0.52 -7.81
N PHE A 84 30.99 -0.75 -6.69
CA PHE A 84 30.09 0.25 -6.06
C PHE A 84 30.84 1.53 -5.63
N LYS A 85 32.11 1.40 -5.22
CA LYS A 85 32.99 2.54 -4.94
C LYS A 85 33.45 3.28 -6.22
N LYS A 86 33.60 2.58 -7.34
CA LYS A 86 34.15 3.09 -8.61
C LYS A 86 33.13 3.83 -9.50
N HIS A 87 31.83 3.55 -9.33
CA HIS A 87 30.74 4.09 -10.18
C HIS A 87 29.71 4.94 -9.38
N PRO A 88 30.07 6.19 -9.02
CA PRO A 88 29.21 7.09 -8.24
C PRO A 88 27.89 7.50 -8.93
N GLU A 89 27.78 7.34 -10.24
CA GLU A 89 26.59 7.60 -11.06
C GLU A 89 25.43 6.63 -10.79
N LEU A 90 25.70 5.45 -10.22
CA LEU A 90 24.69 4.49 -9.76
C LEU A 90 23.96 4.95 -8.49
N ARG A 91 24.42 6.05 -7.85
CA ARG A 91 23.80 6.70 -6.67
C ARG A 91 22.57 7.53 -7.04
N SER A 92 21.75 7.07 -7.98
CA SER A 92 20.60 7.83 -8.46
C SER A 92 19.67 8.24 -7.30
N LYS A 93 19.07 9.43 -7.43
CA LYS A 93 18.42 10.27 -6.40
C LYS A 93 17.35 9.63 -5.49
N ASN A 94 17.04 8.34 -5.64
CA ASN A 94 15.98 7.65 -4.91
C ASN A 94 16.47 6.56 -3.95
N VAL A 95 17.79 6.43 -3.74
CA VAL A 95 18.29 5.51 -2.72
C VAL A 95 19.28 6.26 -1.83
N GLN A 96 18.78 6.73 -0.67
CA GLN A 96 19.63 7.10 0.46
C GLN A 96 20.28 5.82 1.00
N ILE A 97 21.22 5.23 0.25
CA ILE A 97 21.91 3.99 0.66
C ILE A 97 22.94 4.38 1.71
N ASP A 98 23.01 3.61 2.79
CA ASP A 98 24.14 3.67 3.72
C ASP A 98 25.48 3.54 2.95
N ALA A 99 26.58 4.06 3.49
CA ALA A 99 27.89 4.03 2.81
C ALA A 99 28.43 2.61 2.50
N HIS A 100 27.68 1.57 2.88
CA HIS A 100 28.06 0.16 2.83
C HIS A 100 27.13 -0.72 1.98
N GLY A 101 26.05 -0.20 1.39
CA GLY A 101 25.19 -0.97 0.48
C GLY A 101 24.24 -1.97 1.16
N ARG A 102 24.10 -1.94 2.50
CA ARG A 102 23.38 -2.97 3.26
C ARG A 102 21.88 -2.92 3.01
N GLU A 103 21.31 -1.73 2.95
CA GLU A 103 19.86 -1.54 2.73
C GLU A 103 19.43 -1.98 1.32
N TRP A 104 20.28 -1.72 0.32
CA TRP A 104 20.02 -2.19 -1.06
C TRP A 104 20.07 -3.72 -1.14
N PHE A 105 21.07 -4.33 -0.53
CA PHE A 105 21.22 -5.78 -0.50
C PHE A 105 20.07 -6.47 0.23
N ALA A 106 19.64 -5.91 1.37
CA ALA A 106 18.46 -6.34 2.10
C ALA A 106 17.20 -6.31 1.21
N LYS A 107 16.97 -5.24 0.45
CA LYS A 107 15.83 -5.13 -0.47
C LYS A 107 15.89 -6.16 -1.61
N TYR A 108 17.07 -6.37 -2.19
CA TYR A 108 17.28 -7.37 -3.24
C TYR A 108 16.99 -8.80 -2.75
N LYS A 109 17.56 -9.18 -1.60
CA LYS A 109 17.33 -10.50 -0.99
C LYS A 109 15.90 -10.69 -0.52
N ALA A 110 15.28 -9.64 0.00
CA ALA A 110 13.87 -9.66 0.36
C ALA A 110 12.99 -9.98 -0.86
N GLN A 111 13.30 -9.39 -2.03
CA GLN A 111 12.60 -9.70 -3.27
C GLN A 111 12.82 -11.16 -3.70
N GLN A 112 14.06 -11.67 -3.66
CA GLN A 112 14.34 -13.07 -4.00
C GLN A 112 13.55 -14.07 -3.13
N LEU A 113 13.53 -13.86 -1.81
CA LEU A 113 12.80 -14.72 -0.89
C LEU A 113 11.28 -14.61 -1.09
N ALA A 114 10.76 -13.41 -1.34
CA ALA A 114 9.34 -13.20 -1.66
C ALA A 114 8.93 -13.94 -2.95
N ASP A 115 9.78 -13.89 -3.98
CA ASP A 115 9.53 -14.57 -5.25
C ASP A 115 9.50 -16.09 -5.08
N ILE A 116 10.38 -16.68 -4.26
CA ILE A 116 10.37 -18.11 -3.93
C ILE A 116 9.05 -18.50 -3.22
N ILE A 117 8.61 -17.70 -2.25
CA ILE A 117 7.36 -17.96 -1.50
C ILE A 117 6.12 -17.89 -2.41
N ILE A 118 6.12 -17.00 -3.40
CA ILE A 118 4.98 -16.76 -4.30
C ILE A 118 4.94 -17.77 -5.46
N GLN A 119 6.09 -18.16 -6.01
CA GLN A 119 6.14 -18.92 -7.27
C GLN A 119 6.11 -20.44 -7.08
N ASP A 120 6.48 -20.95 -5.91
CA ASP A 120 6.64 -22.38 -5.70
C ASP A 120 5.49 -22.95 -4.85
N ASN A 121 4.45 -23.43 -5.55
CA ASN A 121 3.26 -24.00 -4.95
C ASN A 121 3.52 -25.32 -4.20
N ASP A 122 4.67 -25.96 -4.42
CA ASP A 122 5.03 -27.27 -3.86
C ASP A 122 5.89 -27.17 -2.59
N ILE A 123 6.19 -25.95 -2.11
CA ILE A 123 6.91 -25.76 -0.83
C ILE A 123 6.00 -26.15 0.35
N SER A 124 6.52 -27.01 1.24
CA SER A 124 5.86 -27.36 2.50
C SER A 124 5.59 -26.13 3.38
N ILE A 125 4.56 -26.21 4.22
CA ILE A 125 4.15 -25.12 5.11
C ILE A 125 5.32 -24.72 6.04
N GLU A 126 6.09 -25.68 6.52
CA GLU A 126 7.24 -25.47 7.40
C GLU A 126 8.34 -24.67 6.70
N LYS A 127 8.67 -25.03 5.45
CA LYS A 127 9.70 -24.34 4.68
C LYS A 127 9.26 -22.94 4.25
N ARG A 128 7.97 -22.72 3.99
CA ARG A 128 7.42 -21.36 3.76
C ARG A 128 7.54 -20.49 5.01
N LYS A 129 7.27 -21.03 6.20
CA LYS A 129 7.43 -20.31 7.48
C LYS A 129 8.90 -19.93 7.71
N GLU A 130 9.83 -20.85 7.48
CA GLU A 130 11.26 -20.57 7.59
C GLU A 130 11.71 -19.44 6.64
N LEU A 131 11.31 -19.52 5.36
CA LEU A 131 11.65 -18.47 4.37
C LEU A 131 11.03 -17.12 4.72
N ALA A 132 9.81 -17.09 5.29
CA ALA A 132 9.17 -15.87 5.76
C ALA A 132 9.90 -15.26 6.97
N THR A 133 10.37 -16.06 7.91
CA THR A 133 11.19 -15.59 9.04
C THR A 133 12.52 -15.02 8.54
N LYS A 134 13.20 -15.71 7.61
CA LYS A 134 14.45 -15.22 6.98
C LYS A 134 14.22 -13.90 6.23
N LEU A 135 13.13 -13.80 5.47
CA LEU A 135 12.72 -12.58 4.78
C LEU A 135 12.53 -11.41 5.76
N ALA A 136 11.86 -11.64 6.89
CA ALA A 136 11.65 -10.61 7.91
C ALA A 136 12.97 -10.11 8.54
N LEU A 137 13.94 -11.01 8.78
CA LEU A 137 15.26 -10.66 9.31
C LEU A 137 16.09 -9.84 8.33
N VAL A 138 16.07 -10.22 7.05
CA VAL A 138 16.72 -9.49 5.95
C VAL A 138 16.13 -8.09 5.81
N GLN A 139 14.79 -7.97 5.79
CA GLN A 139 14.10 -6.69 5.66
C GLN A 139 14.44 -5.72 6.80
N LYS A 140 14.65 -6.24 8.01
CA LYS A 140 15.05 -5.44 9.17
C LYS A 140 16.54 -5.05 9.14
N SER A 141 17.31 -5.50 8.15
CA SER A 141 18.75 -5.22 7.98
C SER A 141 19.61 -5.64 9.18
N ILE A 142 19.22 -6.72 9.86
CA ILE A 142 19.87 -7.18 11.11
C ILE A 142 21.03 -8.12 10.83
N LEU A 143 20.96 -8.92 9.76
CA LEU A 143 21.91 -9.98 9.44
C LEU A 143 22.44 -9.88 8.02
N LEU A 144 23.70 -10.28 7.84
CA LEU A 144 24.29 -10.56 6.53
C LEU A 144 23.90 -11.97 6.03
N GLU A 145 24.02 -12.23 4.74
CA GLU A 145 23.65 -13.52 4.11
C GLU A 145 24.38 -14.71 4.77
N ASP A 146 25.68 -14.59 4.98
CA ASP A 146 26.52 -15.61 5.62
C ASP A 146 26.14 -15.91 7.08
N GLU A 147 25.41 -14.99 7.74
CA GLU A 147 24.93 -15.17 9.11
C GLU A 147 23.56 -15.84 9.13
N LEU A 148 22.69 -15.54 8.16
CA LEU A 148 21.37 -16.15 8.00
C LEU A 148 21.45 -17.63 7.61
N GLU A 149 22.42 -18.01 6.78
CA GLU A 149 22.63 -19.41 6.38
C GLU A 149 23.10 -20.29 7.54
N LYS A 150 23.69 -19.69 8.58
CA LYS A 150 24.22 -20.39 9.76
C LYS A 150 23.20 -20.55 10.88
N LEU A 151 22.02 -19.92 10.78
CA LEU A 151 20.97 -20.03 11.79
C LEU A 151 20.11 -21.27 11.52
N SER A 152 19.90 -22.07 12.56
CA SER A 152 18.85 -23.07 12.58
C SER A 152 17.46 -22.41 12.53
N PRO A 153 16.40 -23.14 12.14
CA PRO A 153 15.03 -22.59 12.13
C PRO A 153 14.60 -22.02 13.49
N LYS A 154 14.96 -22.70 14.59
CA LYS A 154 14.66 -22.26 15.94
C LYS A 154 15.38 -20.96 16.30
N GLU A 155 16.65 -20.83 15.90
CA GLU A 155 17.41 -19.60 16.12
C GLU A 155 16.87 -18.45 15.26
N CYS A 156 16.39 -18.73 14.04
CA CYS A 156 15.74 -17.72 13.21
C CYS A 156 14.53 -17.09 13.92
N ASP A 157 13.67 -17.91 14.52
CA ASP A 157 12.50 -17.42 15.26
C ASP A 157 12.90 -16.59 16.49
N ILE A 158 13.87 -17.08 17.27
CA ILE A 158 14.41 -16.36 18.43
C ILE A 158 14.99 -15.00 18.02
N VAL A 159 15.86 -14.97 17.02
CA VAL A 159 16.49 -13.74 16.52
C VAL A 159 15.45 -12.77 15.95
N ASN A 160 14.41 -13.29 15.28
CA ASN A 160 13.34 -12.45 14.75
C ASN A 160 12.47 -11.83 15.85
N ASN A 161 12.25 -12.56 16.95
CA ASN A 161 11.53 -12.06 18.11
C ASN A 161 12.26 -10.88 18.78
N VAL A 162 13.59 -10.97 18.93
CA VAL A 162 14.41 -9.91 19.57
C VAL A 162 15.06 -8.95 18.57
N ALA A 163 14.64 -9.00 17.31
CA ALA A 163 15.18 -8.22 16.20
C ALA A 163 15.29 -6.72 16.49
N GLN A 164 14.27 -6.13 17.12
CA GLN A 164 14.27 -4.71 17.47
C GLN A 164 15.37 -4.37 18.50
N LEU A 165 15.60 -5.25 19.47
CA LEU A 165 16.64 -5.08 20.48
C LEU A 165 18.05 -5.20 19.89
N ILE A 166 18.24 -6.09 18.91
CA ILE A 166 19.50 -6.20 18.16
C ILE A 166 19.74 -4.93 17.34
N GLY A 167 18.74 -4.46 16.61
CA GLY A 167 18.82 -3.21 15.83
C GLY A 167 19.13 -1.98 16.70
N ALA A 168 18.57 -1.95 17.91
CA ALA A 168 18.87 -0.93 18.93
C ALA A 168 20.21 -1.13 19.65
N LYS A 169 20.97 -2.19 19.33
CA LYS A 169 22.25 -2.57 19.95
C LYS A 169 22.16 -2.81 21.46
N LEU A 170 20.99 -3.26 21.94
CA LEU A 170 20.74 -3.58 23.35
C LEU A 170 21.04 -5.04 23.68
N ILE A 171 21.10 -5.90 22.66
CA ILE A 171 21.54 -7.29 22.74
C ILE A 171 22.35 -7.61 21.48
N SER A 172 23.44 -8.35 21.63
CA SER A 172 24.21 -8.84 20.49
C SER A 172 23.52 -10.04 19.82
N LEU A 173 23.86 -10.32 18.55
CA LEU A 173 23.37 -11.51 17.85
C LEU A 173 23.75 -12.81 18.60
N GLU A 174 24.96 -12.88 19.12
CA GLU A 174 25.45 -14.05 19.85
C GLU A 174 24.76 -14.25 21.20
N GLU A 175 24.32 -13.17 21.85
CA GLU A 175 23.48 -13.26 23.05
C GLU A 175 22.05 -13.65 22.69
N ALA A 176 21.50 -13.12 21.59
CA ALA A 176 20.16 -13.48 21.12
C ALA A 176 20.03 -14.98 20.82
N LYS A 177 21.05 -15.60 20.20
CA LYS A 177 21.10 -17.05 19.94
C LYS A 177 21.04 -17.91 21.20
N LYS A 178 21.48 -17.39 22.35
CA LYS A 178 21.51 -18.12 23.63
C LYS A 178 20.18 -18.06 24.38
N LEU A 179 19.23 -17.26 23.92
CA LEU A 179 17.92 -17.13 24.55
C LEU A 179 17.10 -18.41 24.36
N THR A 180 16.29 -18.72 25.35
CA THR A 180 15.19 -19.66 25.20
C THR A 180 14.07 -19.03 24.36
N LEU A 181 13.19 -19.86 23.79
CA LEU A 181 12.05 -19.36 23.01
C LEU A 181 11.12 -18.50 23.87
N GLU A 182 10.91 -18.89 25.14
CA GLU A 182 10.11 -18.16 26.12
C GLU A 182 10.71 -16.77 26.39
N GLU A 183 12.00 -16.69 26.73
CA GLU A 183 12.69 -15.41 26.93
C GLU A 183 12.61 -14.52 25.68
N SER A 184 12.75 -15.11 24.48
CA SER A 184 12.66 -14.34 23.24
C SER A 184 11.26 -13.76 23.00
N ASN A 185 10.20 -14.49 23.37
CA ASN A 185 8.82 -14.04 23.26
C ASN A 185 8.52 -12.91 24.26
N ASP A 186 8.98 -13.06 25.50
CA ASP A 186 8.83 -12.03 26.52
C ASP A 186 9.61 -10.75 26.14
N LEU A 187 10.83 -10.89 25.63
CA LEU A 187 11.62 -9.78 25.11
C LEU A 187 10.98 -9.11 23.89
N LYS A 188 10.32 -9.86 23.02
CA LYS A 188 9.56 -9.29 21.90
C LYS A 188 8.42 -8.40 22.39
N LEU A 189 7.69 -8.84 23.41
CA LEU A 189 6.59 -8.07 23.99
C LEU A 189 7.10 -6.81 24.67
N CYS A 190 8.16 -6.89 25.47
CA CYS A 190 8.67 -5.75 26.24
C CYS A 190 9.72 -4.90 25.50
N ALA A 191 10.07 -5.21 24.24
CA ALA A 191 11.08 -4.48 23.48
C ALA A 191 10.87 -2.96 23.48
N PRO A 192 9.65 -2.42 23.25
CA PRO A 192 9.40 -0.97 23.35
C PRO A 192 9.73 -0.39 24.73
N LEU A 193 9.43 -1.12 25.81
CA LEU A 193 9.68 -0.68 27.18
C LEU A 193 11.16 -0.74 27.56
N ILE A 194 11.91 -1.70 27.01
CA ILE A 194 13.36 -1.78 27.18
C ILE A 194 14.04 -0.63 26.42
N MET A 195 13.63 -0.38 25.18
CA MET A 195 14.15 0.75 24.39
C MET A 195 13.85 2.10 25.07
N ALA A 196 12.72 2.22 25.77
CA ALA A 196 12.37 3.38 26.58
C ALA A 196 13.00 3.39 27.99
N GLN A 197 13.86 2.41 28.32
CA GLN A 197 14.54 2.28 29.62
C GLN A 197 13.60 2.12 30.83
N ILE A 198 12.36 1.69 30.61
CA ILE A 198 11.38 1.38 31.67
C ILE A 198 11.66 -0.02 32.24
N PHE A 199 11.99 -0.96 31.35
CA PHE A 199 12.42 -2.31 31.69
C PHE A 199 13.92 -2.46 31.40
N THR A 200 14.60 -3.25 32.23
CA THR A 200 15.93 -3.76 31.88
C THR A 200 15.81 -5.01 31.01
N LEU A 201 16.89 -5.35 30.29
CA LEU A 201 16.94 -6.58 29.50
C LEU A 201 16.70 -7.82 30.37
N GLU A 202 17.25 -7.85 31.58
CA GLU A 202 17.09 -8.98 32.52
C GLU A 202 15.67 -9.08 33.10
N GLU A 203 15.02 -7.94 33.37
CA GLU A 203 13.59 -7.92 33.73
C GLU A 203 12.73 -8.46 32.58
N GLY A 204 13.05 -8.07 31.33
CA GLY A 204 12.33 -8.52 30.15
C GLY A 204 12.48 -10.02 29.85
N LYS A 205 13.61 -10.64 30.21
CA LYS A 205 13.81 -12.09 30.11
C LYS A 205 13.01 -12.89 31.14
N ARG A 206 12.59 -12.25 32.24
CA ARG A 206 11.99 -12.92 33.41
C ARG A 206 10.64 -12.31 33.75
N LEU A 207 9.80 -12.08 32.74
CA LEU A 207 8.45 -11.59 32.98
C LEU A 207 7.63 -12.67 33.69
N PRO A 208 7.02 -12.38 34.85
CA PRO A 208 6.02 -13.28 35.41
C PRO A 208 4.89 -13.48 34.41
N LEU A 209 4.36 -14.70 34.28
CA LEU A 209 3.28 -15.03 33.33
C LEU A 209 2.08 -14.05 33.36
N PRO A 210 1.59 -13.58 34.54
CA PRO A 210 0.52 -12.58 34.58
C PRO A 210 0.94 -11.24 33.93
N VAL A 211 2.19 -10.83 34.10
CA VAL A 211 2.72 -9.60 33.53
C VAL A 211 2.84 -9.73 32.01
N SER A 212 3.42 -10.82 31.52
CA SER A 212 3.56 -11.06 30.06
C SER A 212 2.20 -11.03 29.34
N ARG A 213 1.19 -11.70 29.91
CA ARG A 213 -0.19 -11.71 29.37
C ARG A 213 -0.84 -10.33 29.38
N ASN A 214 -0.69 -9.56 30.45
CA ASN A 214 -1.32 -8.26 30.58
C ASN A 214 -0.63 -7.19 29.74
N LEU A 215 0.69 -7.30 29.59
CA LEU A 215 1.51 -6.31 28.91
C LEU A 215 1.11 -6.11 27.44
N GLU A 216 0.67 -7.17 26.76
CA GLU A 216 0.15 -7.09 25.38
C GLU A 216 -0.98 -6.05 25.23
N TYR A 217 -1.78 -5.84 26.28
CA TYR A 217 -2.91 -4.92 26.27
C TYR A 217 -2.54 -3.51 26.74
N VAL A 218 -1.61 -3.39 27.68
CA VAL A 218 -1.33 -2.11 28.38
C VAL A 218 0.03 -1.51 28.05
N ILE A 219 0.78 -2.06 27.09
CA ILE A 219 2.13 -1.60 26.75
C ILE A 219 2.19 -0.10 26.47
N ASP A 220 1.23 0.44 25.74
CA ASP A 220 1.20 1.87 25.39
C ASP A 220 0.98 2.75 26.64
N LEU A 221 0.17 2.30 27.60
CA LEU A 221 -0.03 3.02 28.87
C LEU A 221 1.24 3.06 29.71
N VAL A 222 1.99 1.95 29.75
CA VAL A 222 3.26 1.86 30.47
C VAL A 222 4.33 2.70 29.77
N LEU A 223 4.41 2.61 28.43
CA LEU A 223 5.35 3.37 27.61
C LEU A 223 5.17 4.88 27.77
N HIS A 224 3.92 5.33 27.91
CA HIS A 224 3.57 6.72 28.15
C HIS A 224 3.52 7.11 29.64
N LEU A 225 3.97 6.22 30.55
CA LEU A 225 4.04 6.44 32.00
C LEU A 225 2.68 6.76 32.66
N PHE A 226 1.57 6.36 32.03
CA PHE A 226 0.23 6.43 32.62
C PHE A 226 -0.05 5.27 33.58
N LEU A 227 0.68 4.17 33.43
CA LEU A 227 0.60 2.99 34.29
C LEU A 227 2.00 2.60 34.74
N HIS A 228 2.23 2.46 36.05
CA HIS A 228 3.53 2.03 36.55
C HIS A 228 3.75 0.54 36.28
N LYS A 229 4.98 0.13 35.93
CA LYS A 229 5.28 -1.27 35.58
C LYS A 229 4.93 -2.28 36.69
N GLY A 230 5.02 -1.86 37.95
CA GLY A 230 4.65 -2.69 39.11
C GLY A 230 3.15 -2.97 39.22
N GLU A 231 2.30 -2.17 38.57
CA GLU A 231 0.84 -2.34 38.62
C GLU A 231 0.34 -3.42 37.65
N ILE A 232 1.10 -3.74 36.60
CA ILE A 232 0.70 -4.66 35.54
C ILE A 232 0.34 -6.04 36.10
N ALA A 233 1.06 -6.50 37.13
CA ALA A 233 0.85 -7.80 37.75
C ALA A 233 -0.50 -7.94 38.49
N TYR A 234 -1.12 -6.82 38.85
CA TYR A 234 -2.35 -6.78 39.64
C TYR A 234 -3.61 -6.52 38.79
N LEU A 235 -3.43 -6.27 37.49
CA LEU A 235 -4.55 -6.10 36.58
C LEU A 235 -5.18 -7.46 36.23
N ASN A 236 -6.50 -7.50 36.20
CA ASN A 236 -7.21 -8.61 35.58
C ASN A 236 -7.39 -8.38 34.07
N LEU A 237 -7.80 -9.41 33.33
CA LEU A 237 -7.94 -9.34 31.87
C LEU A 237 -8.97 -8.30 31.42
N ASP A 238 -10.10 -8.18 32.12
CA ASP A 238 -11.16 -7.23 31.77
C ASP A 238 -10.66 -5.79 31.92
N GLU A 239 -9.95 -5.50 33.02
CA GLU A 239 -9.29 -4.20 33.22
C GLU A 239 -8.27 -3.91 32.11
N CYS A 240 -7.44 -4.88 31.74
CA CYS A 240 -6.49 -4.75 30.64
C CYS A 240 -7.16 -4.38 29.31
N MET A 241 -8.27 -5.04 28.97
CA MET A 241 -9.01 -4.77 27.73
C MET A 241 -9.66 -3.38 27.73
N VAL A 242 -10.23 -2.96 28.86
CA VAL A 242 -10.81 -1.62 29.01
C VAL A 242 -9.73 -0.55 28.89
N LEU A 243 -8.60 -0.75 29.57
CA LEU A 243 -7.45 0.14 29.53
C LEU A 243 -6.86 0.28 28.12
N GLN A 244 -6.72 -0.84 27.39
CA GLN A 244 -6.31 -0.82 25.99
C GLN A 244 -7.26 0.02 25.13
N ALA A 245 -8.57 -0.16 25.31
CA ALA A 245 -9.58 0.58 24.56
C ALA A 245 -9.60 2.07 24.90
N ALA A 246 -9.36 2.43 26.17
CA ALA A 246 -9.37 3.78 26.67
C ALA A 246 -8.04 4.54 26.46
N PHE A 247 -6.98 3.88 26.00
CA PHE A 247 -5.63 4.46 25.88
C PHE A 247 -5.62 5.85 25.23
N MET A 248 -6.27 6.01 24.07
CA MET A 248 -6.31 7.30 23.38
C MET A 248 -7.04 8.39 24.16
N LEU A 249 -8.09 8.03 24.91
CA LEU A 249 -8.81 8.98 25.76
C LEU A 249 -7.97 9.42 26.95
N VAL A 250 -7.19 8.50 27.53
CA VAL A 250 -6.22 8.81 28.59
C VAL A 250 -5.12 9.72 28.06
N LYS A 251 -4.56 9.39 26.90
CA LYS A 251 -3.52 10.18 26.23
C LYS A 251 -3.96 11.60 25.92
N GLU A 252 -5.19 11.79 25.43
CA GLU A 252 -5.80 13.09 25.15
C GLU A 252 -6.39 13.78 26.40
N LYS A 253 -6.17 13.23 27.61
CA LYS A 253 -6.65 13.75 28.89
C LYS A 253 -8.18 13.92 28.98
N ILE A 254 -8.91 13.09 28.24
CA ILE A 254 -10.38 13.02 28.28
C ILE A 254 -10.83 12.15 29.45
N LEU A 255 -10.06 11.11 29.76
CA LEU A 255 -10.21 10.28 30.95
C LEU A 255 -8.90 10.26 31.73
N SER A 256 -8.99 10.20 33.05
CA SER A 256 -7.88 9.74 33.89
C SER A 256 -7.73 8.21 33.83
N ILE A 257 -6.59 7.69 34.26
CA ILE A 257 -6.37 6.24 34.33
C ILE A 257 -7.31 5.60 35.35
N GLU A 258 -7.60 6.29 36.46
CA GLU A 258 -8.52 5.83 37.49
C GLU A 258 -9.96 5.76 36.98
N GLU A 259 -10.40 6.78 36.22
CA GLU A 259 -11.70 6.76 35.57
C GLU A 259 -11.80 5.61 34.56
N ALA A 260 -10.76 5.41 33.73
CA ALA A 260 -10.73 4.31 32.77
C ALA A 260 -10.82 2.93 33.47
N ARG A 261 -10.12 2.73 34.59
CA ARG A 261 -10.21 1.49 35.39
C ARG A 261 -11.57 1.28 36.03
N ALA A 262 -12.25 2.36 36.41
CA ALA A 262 -13.58 2.29 37.01
C ALA A 262 -14.69 1.96 36.00
N LEU A 263 -14.41 2.05 34.69
CA LEU A 263 -15.38 1.71 33.64
C LEU A 263 -15.64 0.20 33.62
N LYS A 264 -16.86 -0.18 34.02
CA LYS A 264 -17.37 -1.54 33.84
C LYS A 264 -18.03 -1.65 32.48
N LEU A 265 -17.25 -2.00 31.46
CA LEU A 265 -17.72 -2.08 30.08
C LEU A 265 -18.03 -3.53 29.67
N THR A 266 -19.09 -3.70 28.88
CA THR A 266 -19.32 -4.94 28.14
C THR A 266 -18.35 -5.02 26.95
N PHE A 267 -18.21 -6.22 26.36
CA PHE A 267 -17.38 -6.41 25.17
C PHE A 267 -17.78 -5.48 24.01
N THR A 268 -19.08 -5.32 23.74
CA THR A 268 -19.60 -4.37 22.73
C THR A 268 -19.19 -2.93 23.02
N GLN A 269 -19.22 -2.53 24.29
CA GLN A 269 -18.81 -1.18 24.72
C GLN A 269 -17.31 -0.94 24.55
N ILE A 270 -16.48 -1.95 24.83
CA ILE A 270 -15.03 -1.90 24.55
C ILE A 270 -14.78 -1.70 23.06
N GLN A 271 -15.47 -2.45 22.19
CA GLN A 271 -15.36 -2.30 20.74
C GLN A 271 -15.83 -0.92 20.24
N ASN A 272 -16.90 -0.38 20.83
CA ASN A 272 -17.37 0.97 20.54
C ASN A 272 -16.30 2.00 20.90
N LEU A 273 -15.72 1.90 22.10
CA LEU A 273 -14.67 2.79 22.56
C LEU A 273 -13.49 2.79 21.59
N GLN A 274 -12.95 1.59 21.27
CA GLN A 274 -11.84 1.44 20.32
C GLN A 274 -12.14 2.04 18.94
N SER A 275 -13.34 1.80 18.41
CA SER A 275 -13.68 2.21 17.04
C SER A 275 -14.04 3.69 16.94
N LEU A 276 -14.58 4.28 18.00
CA LEU A 276 -15.10 5.65 18.01
C LEU A 276 -14.19 6.65 18.72
N ASN A 277 -13.07 6.20 19.28
CA ASN A 277 -12.03 7.03 19.90
C ASN A 277 -11.71 8.32 19.11
N PRO A 278 -11.49 8.29 17.78
CA PRO A 278 -11.20 9.50 17.02
C PRO A 278 -12.26 10.60 17.14
N LEU A 279 -13.55 10.23 17.18
CA LEU A 279 -14.66 11.19 17.31
C LEU A 279 -14.77 11.72 18.73
N ILE A 280 -14.53 10.87 19.72
CA ILE A 280 -14.51 11.27 21.13
C ILE A 280 -13.35 12.25 21.37
N CYS A 281 -12.15 11.94 20.87
CA CYS A 281 -10.97 12.80 20.94
C CYS A 281 -11.20 14.19 20.33
N GLN A 282 -11.96 14.27 19.22
CA GLN A 282 -12.33 15.53 18.59
C GLN A 282 -13.55 16.23 19.22
N LYS A 283 -14.08 15.72 20.33
CA LYS A 283 -15.31 16.21 20.98
C LYS A 283 -16.54 16.22 20.05
N LYS A 284 -16.51 15.38 19.02
CA LYS A 284 -17.62 15.19 18.06
C LYS A 284 -18.67 14.20 18.58
N LEU A 285 -18.29 13.37 19.54
CA LEU A 285 -19.13 12.40 20.21
C LEU A 285 -18.76 12.34 21.68
N SER A 286 -19.74 12.35 22.60
CA SER A 286 -19.42 12.13 24.01
C SER A 286 -19.13 10.66 24.29
N LEU A 287 -18.36 10.37 25.35
CA LEU A 287 -18.10 9.00 25.79
C LEU A 287 -19.41 8.24 26.09
N ALA A 288 -20.34 8.89 26.79
CA ALA A 288 -21.62 8.28 27.15
C ALA A 288 -22.45 7.90 25.92
N GLU A 289 -22.41 8.71 24.86
CA GLU A 289 -23.08 8.40 23.61
C GLU A 289 -22.40 7.23 22.91
N ALA A 290 -21.07 7.26 22.74
CA ALA A 290 -20.31 6.19 22.09
C ALA A 290 -20.57 4.82 22.73
N LEU A 291 -20.64 4.76 24.06
CA LEU A 291 -20.91 3.52 24.80
C LEU A 291 -22.33 2.98 24.63
N ARG A 292 -23.27 3.78 24.12
CA ARG A 292 -24.67 3.35 23.86
C ARG A 292 -24.89 2.84 22.43
N TYR A 293 -23.87 2.90 21.57
CA TYR A 293 -24.02 2.49 20.17
C TYR A 293 -24.24 0.99 20.07
N THR A 294 -25.15 0.58 19.20
CA THR A 294 -25.25 -0.81 18.76
C THR A 294 -24.14 -1.15 17.77
N ASP A 295 -23.90 -2.44 17.53
CA ASP A 295 -22.91 -2.87 16.55
C ASP A 295 -23.18 -2.28 15.15
N SER A 296 -24.45 -2.22 14.72
CA SER A 296 -24.82 -1.62 13.44
C SER A 296 -24.52 -0.13 13.39
N GLN A 297 -24.83 0.62 14.45
CA GLN A 297 -24.51 2.06 14.52
C GLN A 297 -23.00 2.30 14.50
N ARG A 298 -22.23 1.49 15.24
CA ARG A 298 -20.77 1.55 15.21
C ARG A 298 -20.23 1.31 13.80
N GLN A 299 -20.72 0.32 13.08
CA GLN A 299 -20.25 0.03 11.71
C GLN A 299 -20.57 1.15 10.74
N ASN A 300 -21.78 1.73 10.81
CA ASN A 300 -22.15 2.86 9.95
C ASN A 300 -21.22 4.05 10.21
N VAL A 301 -21.04 4.45 11.48
CA VAL A 301 -20.11 5.54 11.82
C VAL A 301 -18.68 5.24 11.42
N LYS A 302 -18.24 3.99 11.53
CA LYS A 302 -16.92 3.57 11.07
C LYS A 302 -16.76 3.72 9.55
N ALA A 303 -17.80 3.43 8.77
CA ALA A 303 -17.78 3.59 7.32
C ALA A 303 -17.61 5.07 6.91
N PHE A 304 -18.24 5.99 7.64
CA PHE A 304 -18.16 7.43 7.38
C PHE A 304 -17.03 8.15 8.13
N MET A 305 -16.27 7.44 8.96
CA MET A 305 -15.21 8.00 9.82
C MET A 305 -14.24 8.95 9.09
N PRO A 306 -13.70 8.64 7.88
CA PRO A 306 -12.79 9.55 7.20
C PRO A 306 -13.41 10.90 6.85
N GLN A 307 -14.71 10.91 6.53
CA GLN A 307 -15.45 12.12 6.21
C GLN A 307 -15.82 12.88 7.49
N LEU A 308 -16.32 12.16 8.50
CA LEU A 308 -16.65 12.72 9.81
C LEU A 308 -15.46 13.40 10.50
N LEU A 309 -14.23 12.89 10.30
CA LEU A 309 -13.02 13.51 10.84
C LEU A 309 -12.60 14.76 10.07
N LYS A 310 -12.89 14.85 8.77
CA LYS A 310 -12.58 16.02 7.92
C LYS A 310 -13.60 17.15 8.09
N ASP A 311 -14.85 16.81 8.33
CA ASP A 311 -15.91 17.82 8.44
C ASP A 311 -15.83 18.50 9.81
N ASN A 312 -15.74 19.84 9.83
CA ASN A 312 -15.76 20.63 11.07
C ASN A 312 -17.19 20.91 11.54
N ARG A 313 -18.19 20.42 10.82
CA ARG A 313 -19.59 20.59 11.18
C ARG A 313 -19.95 19.81 12.45
N ALA A 314 -20.92 20.36 13.19
CA ALA A 314 -21.16 20.02 14.58
C ALA A 314 -21.84 18.64 14.78
N PRO A 315 -21.73 18.05 15.99
CA PRO A 315 -22.23 16.71 16.36
C PRO A 315 -23.67 16.40 15.95
N HIS A 316 -24.52 17.42 15.83
CA HIS A 316 -25.93 17.26 15.44
C HIS A 316 -26.12 16.71 14.01
N LEU A 317 -25.14 16.85 13.10
CA LEU A 317 -25.21 16.21 11.78
C LEU A 317 -24.86 14.72 11.84
N ILE A 318 -23.99 14.32 12.78
CA ILE A 318 -23.76 12.92 13.14
C ILE A 318 -25.04 12.35 13.78
N GLU A 319 -25.71 13.15 14.62
CA GLU A 319 -27.01 12.81 15.17
C GLU A 319 -28.09 12.69 14.08
N ILE A 320 -28.05 13.50 13.01
CA ILE A 320 -28.94 13.36 11.84
C ILE A 320 -28.60 12.09 11.04
N GLU A 321 -27.33 11.77 10.78
CA GLU A 321 -26.91 10.51 10.13
C GLU A 321 -27.29 9.27 10.96
N ILE A 322 -27.23 9.35 12.28
CA ILE A 322 -27.56 8.24 13.18
C ILE A 322 -29.06 8.16 13.48
N ASN A 323 -29.77 9.29 13.57
CA ASN A 323 -31.21 9.35 13.73
C ASN A 323 -31.95 9.04 12.42
N LEU A 324 -31.33 9.29 11.25
CA LEU A 324 -31.75 8.75 9.96
C LEU A 324 -31.92 7.22 10.02
N HIS A 325 -31.03 6.53 10.71
CA HIS A 325 -31.11 5.08 10.90
C HIS A 325 -32.03 4.65 12.06
N LYS A 326 -32.33 5.52 13.01
CA LYS A 326 -33.08 5.18 14.23
C LYS A 326 -34.60 5.23 14.04
N ASP A 327 -35.14 6.10 13.18
CA ASP A 327 -36.58 6.43 13.24
C ASP A 327 -37.49 5.88 12.14
N ARG A 328 -36.99 5.19 11.08
CA ARG A 328 -37.90 4.84 9.95
C ARG A 328 -37.76 3.47 9.29
N GLY A 329 -36.95 2.54 9.80
CA GLY A 329 -36.78 1.26 9.10
C GLY A 329 -36.36 1.47 7.64
N LEU A 330 -35.39 2.37 7.43
CA LEU A 330 -34.90 2.66 6.08
C LEU A 330 -34.36 1.37 5.46
N ASP A 331 -34.95 1.01 4.32
CA ASP A 331 -34.53 -0.11 3.48
C ASP A 331 -33.02 -0.01 3.21
N ALA A 332 -32.30 -1.13 3.20
CA ALA A 332 -30.89 -1.21 2.82
C ALA A 332 -30.59 -0.46 1.50
N LYS A 333 -31.58 -0.41 0.61
CA LYS A 333 -31.56 0.40 -0.62
C LYS A 333 -31.33 1.90 -0.36
N VAL A 334 -31.97 2.48 0.66
CA VAL A 334 -31.84 3.90 1.01
C VAL A 334 -30.48 4.18 1.65
N CYS A 335 -29.99 3.27 2.49
CA CYS A 335 -28.64 3.35 3.07
C CYS A 335 -27.57 3.39 1.97
N TRP A 336 -27.68 2.49 0.97
CA TRP A 336 -26.78 2.48 -0.18
C TRP A 336 -26.83 3.81 -0.96
N TYR A 337 -28.01 4.40 -1.15
CA TYR A 337 -28.12 5.71 -1.81
C TYR A 337 -27.47 6.83 -0.99
N LEU A 338 -27.63 6.83 0.33
CA LEU A 338 -26.99 7.83 1.20
C LEU A 338 -25.45 7.69 1.17
N GLU A 339 -24.91 6.47 1.15
CA GLU A 339 -23.47 6.24 0.98
C GLU A 339 -22.92 6.82 -0.33
N ASN A 340 -23.71 6.75 -1.41
CA ASN A 340 -23.28 7.20 -2.73
C ASN A 340 -23.62 8.68 -3.03
N LEU A 341 -24.62 9.25 -2.36
CA LEU A 341 -25.10 10.62 -2.59
C LEU A 341 -24.83 11.55 -1.40
N GLY A 342 -24.05 11.08 -0.42
CA GLY A 342 -23.79 11.78 0.84
C GLY A 342 -23.35 13.23 0.64
N ASP A 343 -22.43 13.48 -0.29
CA ASP A 343 -21.97 14.85 -0.58
C ASP A 343 -23.10 15.76 -1.07
N LEU A 344 -23.97 15.28 -1.98
CA LEU A 344 -25.11 16.07 -2.48
C LEU A 344 -26.14 16.33 -1.37
N TYR A 345 -26.38 15.34 -0.51
CA TYR A 345 -27.28 15.49 0.64
C TYR A 345 -26.73 16.49 1.65
N MET A 346 -25.43 16.38 1.98
CA MET A 346 -24.73 17.24 2.92
C MET A 346 -24.58 18.69 2.45
N HIS A 347 -24.72 18.94 1.14
CA HIS A 347 -24.76 20.28 0.55
C HIS A 347 -26.19 20.76 0.25
N GLU A 348 -27.20 20.10 0.82
CA GLU A 348 -28.62 20.41 0.65
C GLU A 348 -29.05 20.48 -0.83
N LYS A 349 -28.33 19.79 -1.71
CA LYS A 349 -28.67 19.70 -3.13
C LYS A 349 -29.77 18.68 -3.36
N ILE A 350 -29.81 17.63 -2.55
CA ILE A 350 -30.87 16.62 -2.59
C ILE A 350 -31.39 16.34 -1.18
N SER A 351 -32.70 16.21 -1.03
CA SER A 351 -33.36 15.88 0.23
C SER A 351 -33.43 14.37 0.46
N LEU A 352 -33.60 13.96 1.71
CA LEU A 352 -33.82 12.55 2.06
C LEU A 352 -35.07 11.98 1.37
N ASP A 353 -36.13 12.77 1.26
CA ASP A 353 -37.37 12.30 0.64
C ASP A 353 -37.22 12.11 -0.87
N GLU A 354 -36.37 12.90 -1.53
CA GLU A 354 -35.93 12.61 -2.90
C GLU A 354 -35.09 11.33 -2.98
N ILE A 355 -34.15 11.10 -2.05
CA ILE A 355 -33.34 9.88 -2.00
C ILE A 355 -34.22 8.61 -1.85
N LYS A 356 -35.27 8.68 -1.03
CA LYS A 356 -36.23 7.58 -0.89
C LYS A 356 -37.05 7.30 -2.15
N GLN A 357 -37.21 8.31 -3.01
CA GLN A 357 -38.00 8.21 -4.23
C GLN A 357 -37.21 7.67 -5.43
N PHE A 358 -35.91 7.39 -5.29
CA PHE A 358 -35.12 6.78 -6.38
C PHE A 358 -35.69 5.41 -6.76
N LYS A 359 -36.24 5.36 -7.97
CA LYS A 359 -36.78 4.13 -8.54
C LYS A 359 -35.66 3.31 -9.19
N ILE A 360 -34.67 3.99 -9.78
CA ILE A 360 -33.64 3.37 -10.62
C ILE A 360 -32.26 3.67 -10.03
N ALA A 361 -31.46 2.62 -9.80
CA ALA A 361 -30.11 2.77 -9.27
C ALA A 361 -29.22 3.66 -10.16
N GLN A 362 -29.40 3.62 -11.48
CA GLN A 362 -28.64 4.40 -12.44
C GLN A 362 -28.68 5.91 -12.18
N GLU A 363 -29.83 6.45 -11.77
CA GLU A 363 -29.95 7.88 -11.46
C GLU A 363 -29.00 8.27 -10.31
N ALA A 364 -28.92 7.43 -9.28
CA ALA A 364 -28.00 7.65 -8.17
C ALA A 364 -26.52 7.48 -8.58
N TRP A 365 -26.22 6.49 -9.43
CA TRP A 365 -24.86 6.34 -9.99
C TRP A 365 -24.45 7.57 -10.79
N ASN A 366 -25.35 8.10 -11.63
CA ASN A 366 -25.10 9.30 -12.41
C ASN A 366 -24.80 10.48 -11.51
N LEU A 367 -25.67 10.74 -10.54
CA LEU A 367 -25.49 11.84 -9.59
C LEU A 367 -24.17 11.75 -8.84
N ARG A 368 -23.81 10.56 -8.33
CA ARG A 368 -22.51 10.33 -7.68
C ARG A 368 -21.33 10.64 -8.60
N ASP A 369 -21.40 10.15 -9.83
CA ASP A 369 -20.30 10.23 -10.79
C ASP A 369 -20.07 11.66 -11.33
N VAL A 370 -21.07 12.55 -11.23
CA VAL A 370 -20.95 13.97 -11.59
C VAL A 370 -21.16 14.93 -10.40
N THR A 371 -21.05 14.43 -9.17
CA THR A 371 -21.26 15.21 -7.93
C THR A 371 -20.54 16.54 -7.95
N GLU A 372 -19.26 16.57 -8.33
CA GLU A 372 -18.47 17.80 -8.33
C GLU A 372 -19.01 18.87 -9.29
N LEU A 373 -19.58 18.47 -10.43
CA LEU A 373 -20.19 19.41 -11.38
C LEU A 373 -21.53 19.94 -10.87
N ILE A 374 -22.29 19.13 -10.13
CA ILE A 374 -23.53 19.57 -9.48
C ILE A 374 -23.21 20.58 -8.38
N LEU A 375 -22.24 20.26 -7.52
CA LEU A 375 -21.83 21.13 -6.41
C LEU A 375 -21.27 22.47 -6.88
N SER A 376 -20.51 22.46 -7.98
CA SER A 376 -19.98 23.67 -8.62
C SER A 376 -20.99 24.39 -9.53
N GLY A 377 -22.21 23.88 -9.67
CA GLY A 377 -23.29 24.53 -10.42
C GLY A 377 -23.16 24.44 -11.95
N HIS A 378 -22.31 23.56 -12.47
CA HIS A 378 -22.13 23.38 -13.91
C HIS A 378 -23.24 22.53 -14.54
N ILE A 379 -23.80 21.57 -13.80
CA ILE A 379 -24.92 20.71 -14.23
C ILE A 379 -26.01 20.69 -13.17
N SER A 380 -27.27 20.74 -13.58
CA SER A 380 -28.39 20.57 -12.64
C SER A 380 -28.60 19.10 -12.26
N ILE A 381 -29.28 18.84 -11.15
CA ILE A 381 -29.63 17.46 -10.73
C ILE A 381 -30.48 16.76 -11.78
N GLU A 382 -31.46 17.45 -12.35
CA GLU A 382 -32.36 16.86 -13.34
C GLU A 382 -31.63 16.54 -14.65
N GLU A 383 -30.70 17.41 -15.09
CA GLU A 383 -29.83 17.09 -16.23
C GLU A 383 -28.91 15.91 -15.94
N ALA A 384 -28.35 15.80 -14.73
CA ALA A 384 -27.49 14.70 -14.33
C ALA A 384 -28.24 13.36 -14.25
N LYS A 385 -29.47 13.35 -13.70
CA LYS A 385 -30.35 12.17 -13.69
C LYS A 385 -30.66 11.69 -15.11
N ALA A 386 -30.88 12.62 -16.04
CA ALA A 386 -31.25 12.32 -17.43
C ALA A 386 -30.10 11.82 -18.32
N LEU A 387 -28.85 11.78 -17.83
CA LEU A 387 -27.72 11.25 -18.59
C LEU A 387 -27.87 9.75 -18.82
N SER A 388 -27.65 9.29 -20.06
CA SER A 388 -27.39 7.87 -20.30
C SER A 388 -26.06 7.45 -19.66
N VAL A 389 -25.84 6.14 -19.49
CA VAL A 389 -24.58 5.60 -18.93
C VAL A 389 -23.35 6.10 -19.70
N ALA A 390 -23.43 6.13 -21.04
CA ALA A 390 -22.34 6.56 -21.89
C ALA A 390 -22.07 8.07 -21.74
N GLU A 391 -23.12 8.88 -21.71
CA GLU A 391 -23.00 10.33 -21.50
C GLU A 391 -22.47 10.66 -20.12
N CYS A 392 -22.92 9.97 -19.07
CA CYS A 392 -22.43 10.17 -17.71
C CYS A 392 -20.93 9.88 -17.60
N ARG A 393 -20.45 8.79 -18.23
CA ARG A 393 -19.02 8.49 -18.31
C ARG A 393 -18.24 9.61 -19.00
N GLY A 394 -18.76 10.13 -20.13
CA GLY A 394 -18.15 11.25 -20.84
C GLY A 394 -18.06 12.51 -20.00
N VAL A 395 -19.16 12.88 -19.34
CA VAL A 395 -19.22 14.05 -18.44
C VAL A 395 -18.28 13.88 -17.24
N LYS A 396 -18.25 12.70 -16.61
CA LYS A 396 -17.33 12.38 -15.49
C LYS A 396 -15.86 12.51 -15.90
N ALA A 397 -15.47 11.91 -17.01
CA ALA A 397 -14.11 12.01 -17.53
C ALA A 397 -13.73 13.45 -17.90
N ALA A 398 -14.73 14.27 -18.25
CA ALA A 398 -14.56 15.66 -18.62
C ALA A 398 -14.61 16.66 -17.44
N THR A 399 -14.96 16.22 -16.23
CA THR A 399 -15.19 17.08 -15.05
C THR A 399 -14.09 18.13 -14.84
N PRO A 400 -12.78 17.78 -14.83
CA PRO A 400 -11.72 18.77 -14.57
C PRO A 400 -11.55 19.81 -15.68
N TRP A 401 -12.01 19.50 -16.89
CA TRP A 401 -11.93 20.39 -18.07
C TRP A 401 -13.15 21.30 -18.13
N ILE A 402 -14.32 20.80 -17.75
CA ILE A 402 -15.55 21.58 -17.62
C ILE A 402 -15.37 22.65 -16.53
N GLN A 403 -14.85 22.27 -15.36
CA GLN A 403 -14.58 23.21 -14.26
C GLN A 403 -13.58 24.31 -14.63
N ARG A 404 -12.65 24.04 -15.56
CA ARG A 404 -11.70 25.03 -16.11
C ARG A 404 -12.28 25.87 -17.25
N GLY A 405 -13.50 25.59 -17.70
CA GLY A 405 -14.11 26.24 -18.85
C GLY A 405 -13.51 25.85 -20.21
N TRP A 406 -12.75 24.74 -20.28
CA TRP A 406 -12.08 24.29 -21.51
C TRP A 406 -12.93 23.33 -22.35
N MET A 407 -14.02 22.82 -21.77
CA MET A 407 -14.97 21.93 -22.43
C MET A 407 -16.38 22.20 -21.93
N THR A 408 -17.38 22.09 -22.81
CA THR A 408 -18.78 22.21 -22.40
C THR A 408 -19.36 20.83 -22.05
N ILE A 409 -20.41 20.79 -21.21
CA ILE A 409 -21.14 19.53 -20.92
C ILE A 409 -21.70 18.92 -22.22
N ARG A 410 -22.16 19.76 -23.16
CA ARG A 410 -22.69 19.30 -24.44
C ARG A 410 -21.66 18.52 -25.24
N ASP A 411 -20.40 18.96 -25.23
CA ASP A 411 -19.31 18.27 -25.91
C ASP A 411 -18.92 17.01 -25.15
N ALA A 412 -18.89 17.07 -23.82
CA ALA A 412 -18.57 15.91 -22.97
C ALA A 412 -19.54 14.74 -23.15
N ARG A 413 -20.83 15.01 -23.37
CA ARG A 413 -21.86 13.98 -23.67
C ARG A 413 -21.60 13.20 -24.96
N ARG A 414 -20.81 13.75 -25.88
CA ARG A 414 -20.54 13.16 -27.20
C ARG A 414 -19.23 12.39 -27.25
N LEU A 415 -18.50 12.32 -26.14
CA LEU A 415 -17.23 11.61 -26.06
C LEU A 415 -17.45 10.11 -26.22
N ASN A 416 -16.60 9.48 -27.03
CA ASN A 416 -16.54 8.02 -27.10
C ASN A 416 -15.62 7.46 -25.99
N SER A 417 -15.66 6.13 -25.80
CA SER A 417 -14.89 5.45 -24.75
C SER A 417 -13.39 5.74 -24.79
N TYR A 418 -12.78 5.85 -25.98
CA TYR A 418 -11.34 6.12 -26.11
C TYR A 418 -11.00 7.55 -25.69
N GLN A 419 -11.83 8.52 -26.08
CA GLN A 419 -11.67 9.90 -25.65
C GLN A 419 -11.80 10.01 -24.13
N CYS A 420 -12.78 9.33 -23.51
CA CYS A 420 -12.91 9.30 -22.04
C CYS A 420 -11.64 8.80 -21.35
N ILE A 421 -11.06 7.68 -21.82
CA ILE A 421 -9.82 7.10 -21.26
C ILE A 421 -8.65 8.08 -21.39
N ASN A 422 -8.53 8.75 -22.53
CA ASN A 422 -7.49 9.76 -22.75
C ASN A 422 -7.66 10.96 -21.79
N LEU A 423 -8.89 11.43 -21.58
CA LEU A 423 -9.19 12.53 -20.67
C LEU A 423 -8.95 12.17 -19.20
N GLU A 424 -9.29 10.96 -18.77
CA GLU A 424 -8.99 10.47 -17.42
C GLU A 424 -7.47 10.39 -17.19
N SER A 425 -6.74 9.88 -18.18
CA SER A 425 -5.27 9.80 -18.14
C SER A 425 -4.62 11.18 -18.06
N LEU A 426 -5.15 12.15 -18.82
CA LEU A 426 -4.70 13.53 -18.79
C LEU A 426 -5.06 14.21 -17.46
N SER A 427 -6.22 13.87 -16.88
CA SER A 427 -6.69 14.43 -15.61
C SER A 427 -5.81 14.01 -14.43
N ALA A 428 -5.28 12.79 -14.45
CA ALA A 428 -4.33 12.31 -13.44
C ALA A 428 -3.05 13.15 -13.37
N LEU A 429 -2.70 13.86 -14.45
CA LEU A 429 -1.53 14.74 -14.49
C LEU A 429 -1.82 16.13 -13.91
N LEU A 430 -3.08 16.56 -13.79
CA LEU A 430 -3.43 17.89 -13.30
C LEU A 430 -3.06 18.13 -11.83
N ASN A 431 -3.02 17.08 -11.02
CA ASN A 431 -2.69 17.18 -9.59
C ASN A 431 -1.19 17.06 -9.31
N ARG A 432 -0.37 16.99 -10.36
CA ARG A 432 1.08 16.91 -10.24
C ARG A 432 1.70 18.31 -10.33
N SER A 433 2.45 18.70 -9.30
CA SER A 433 3.13 20.00 -9.26
C SER A 433 4.24 20.15 -10.31
N ASP A 434 4.74 19.03 -10.86
CA ASP A 434 5.81 19.00 -11.85
C ASP A 434 5.31 18.98 -13.31
N VAL A 435 3.98 18.99 -13.54
CA VAL A 435 3.40 18.89 -14.88
C VAL A 435 2.41 20.02 -15.12
N HIS A 436 2.66 20.83 -16.14
CA HIS A 436 1.72 21.84 -16.62
C HIS A 436 0.94 21.28 -17.81
N VAL A 437 -0.36 21.07 -17.61
CA VAL A 437 -1.28 20.67 -18.68
C VAL A 437 -1.91 21.92 -19.29
N HIS A 438 -1.83 22.07 -20.61
CA HIS A 438 -2.38 23.18 -21.37
C HIS A 438 -3.67 22.77 -22.11
N GLN A 439 -4.46 23.75 -22.53
CA GLN A 439 -5.68 23.50 -23.32
C GLN A 439 -5.38 22.79 -24.66
N HIS A 440 -4.18 22.94 -25.21
CA HIS A 440 -3.76 22.21 -26.41
C HIS A 440 -3.63 20.70 -26.16
N ASP A 441 -3.20 20.27 -24.98
CA ASP A 441 -3.09 18.84 -24.63
C ASP A 441 -4.45 18.16 -24.62
N LEU A 442 -5.49 18.90 -24.22
CA LEU A 442 -6.88 18.45 -24.32
C LEU A 442 -7.28 18.19 -25.78
N GLN A 443 -6.92 19.08 -26.70
CA GLN A 443 -7.21 18.89 -28.13
C GLN A 443 -6.51 17.66 -28.69
N LEU A 444 -5.24 17.43 -28.31
CA LEU A 444 -4.48 16.24 -28.70
C LEU A 444 -5.12 14.95 -28.17
N ALA A 445 -5.53 14.94 -26.90
CA ALA A 445 -6.20 13.81 -26.26
C ALA A 445 -7.52 13.44 -26.96
N LEU A 446 -8.26 14.44 -27.45
CA LEU A 446 -9.52 14.26 -28.19
C LEU A 446 -9.30 13.79 -29.63
N ALA A 447 -8.22 14.23 -30.29
CA ALA A 447 -7.90 13.91 -31.68
C ALA A 447 -7.32 12.49 -31.86
N GLN A 448 -6.53 11.99 -30.90
CA GLN A 448 -5.88 10.67 -31.00
C GLN A 448 -6.85 9.48 -31.09
N ALA A 449 -8.13 9.67 -30.71
CA ALA A 449 -9.13 8.62 -30.80
C ALA A 449 -9.60 8.29 -32.23
N GLN A 450 -9.28 9.13 -33.24
CA GLN A 450 -9.71 8.91 -34.62
C GLN A 450 -8.79 8.00 -35.45
N VAL A 451 -7.58 7.67 -34.98
CA VAL A 451 -6.53 7.08 -35.84
C VAL A 451 -6.55 5.54 -35.90
N ASN A 452 -7.42 4.84 -35.16
CA ASN A 452 -7.41 3.36 -35.08
C ASN A 452 -8.66 2.66 -35.65
N VAL A 453 -9.39 3.29 -36.56
CA VAL A 453 -10.50 2.64 -37.29
C VAL A 453 -10.32 2.82 -38.79
N GLU A 454 -9.24 2.28 -39.34
CA GLU A 454 -9.21 1.87 -40.75
C GLU A 454 -9.50 0.37 -40.81
N GLU A 455 -10.74 0.09 -41.23
CA GLU A 455 -11.27 -1.09 -41.91
C GLU A 455 -10.52 -2.44 -41.74
N GLU A 456 -11.16 -3.38 -41.04
CA GLU A 456 -10.94 -4.80 -41.28
C GLU A 456 -11.22 -5.10 -42.78
N PRO A 457 -10.30 -5.74 -43.52
CA PRO A 457 -10.59 -6.12 -44.88
C PRO A 457 -11.68 -7.20 -44.88
N HIS A 458 -12.74 -6.96 -45.64
CA HIS A 458 -13.73 -7.95 -46.02
C HIS A 458 -13.05 -9.21 -46.58
N ALA A 459 -12.90 -10.23 -45.75
CA ALA A 459 -12.58 -11.57 -46.21
C ALA A 459 -13.89 -12.28 -46.63
N GLY A 460 -14.04 -12.48 -47.94
CA GLY A 460 -14.77 -13.63 -48.48
C GLY A 460 -16.12 -13.35 -49.14
N GLN A 461 -16.10 -12.82 -50.37
CA GLN A 461 -17.07 -13.25 -51.38
C GLN A 461 -16.59 -14.55 -52.02
N GLY A 462 -17.50 -15.53 -52.12
CA GLY A 462 -17.60 -16.39 -53.30
C GLY A 462 -16.98 -17.79 -53.22
N ILE A 463 -17.73 -18.76 -52.69
CA ILE A 463 -17.81 -20.08 -53.35
C ILE A 463 -19.28 -20.39 -53.60
N SER A 464 -19.61 -20.39 -54.89
CA SER A 464 -20.85 -20.90 -55.47
C SER A 464 -20.84 -22.43 -55.45
N PRO A 465 -22.00 -23.09 -55.33
CA PRO A 465 -22.19 -24.32 -56.09
C PRO A 465 -23.44 -24.21 -56.97
N ALA A 466 -23.21 -24.29 -58.28
CA ALA A 466 -24.24 -24.64 -59.24
C ALA A 466 -24.40 -26.18 -59.26
N SER A 467 -25.62 -26.60 -58.91
CA SER A 467 -26.45 -27.66 -59.54
C SER A 467 -25.84 -28.99 -60.01
N CYS A 468 -26.41 -30.10 -59.50
CA CYS A 468 -27.18 -31.13 -60.25
C CYS A 468 -26.91 -32.55 -59.73
N ALA A 469 -27.89 -33.11 -59.01
CA ALA A 469 -28.52 -34.43 -59.19
C ALA A 469 -29.36 -34.76 -57.95
#